data_AF-A0A528AYA1-F1
#
_entry.id   AF-A0A528AYA1-F1
#
_cell.length_a   1.000
_cell.length_b   1.000
_cell.length_c   1.000
_cell.angle_alpha   90.00
_cell.angle_beta   90.00
_cell.angle_gamma   90.00
#
_symmetry.space_group_name_H-M   'P 1'
#
loop_
_entity.id
_entity.type
_entity.pdbx_description
1 polymer ?
#
loop_
_entity_poly.entity_id
_entity_poly.type
_entity_poly.pdbx_seq_one_letter_code
_entity_poly.pdbx_strand_id
1 'polypeptide(L)'
;SSAVYEWNYAAQMIEIRMEEAAGKVDRSDMERNVFSEKYLIRRPVLDALTGKAGGAPVFLIDELDRTDEAFEAFLLEILSDFQVTVPELGTIKAEEPPIVIITTN
;
A
#
# COMPACT_ATOMS: atom_id res chain seq x y z
N SER A 1 7.43 2.44 -7.07
CA SER A 1 6.36 1.79 -6.27
C SER A 1 6.17 2.40 -4.87
N SER A 2 7.00 3.33 -4.40
CA SER A 2 6.84 3.99 -3.07
C SER A 2 5.58 4.84 -2.92
N ALA A 3 4.81 5.06 -4.00
CA ALA A 3 3.56 5.80 -3.97
C ALA A 3 2.39 4.98 -3.37
N VAL A 4 2.51 3.65 -3.27
CA VAL A 4 1.46 2.76 -2.75
C VAL A 4 1.67 2.41 -1.29
N TYR A 5 2.86 1.92 -0.96
CA TYR A 5 3.19 1.49 0.38
C TYR A 5 4.71 1.41 0.54
N GLU A 6 5.12 1.34 1.80
CA GLU A 6 6.48 0.99 2.20
C GLU A 6 6.42 0.03 3.39
N TRP A 7 7.44 -0.79 3.55
CA TRP A 7 7.60 -1.63 4.73
C TRP A 7 8.37 -0.88 5.82
N ASN A 8 7.87 -0.92 7.06
CA ASN A 8 8.61 -0.43 8.22
C ASN A 8 9.68 -1.45 8.65
N TYR A 9 10.78 -1.49 7.90
CA TYR A 9 11.89 -2.42 8.14
C TYR A 9 12.49 -2.28 9.54
N ALA A 10 12.54 -1.06 10.09
CA ALA A 10 13.05 -0.85 11.44
C ALA A 10 12.18 -1.56 12.49
N ALA A 11 10.86 -1.44 12.40
CA ALA A 11 9.94 -2.12 13.29
C ALA A 11 9.96 -3.64 13.09
N GLN A 12 10.03 -4.12 11.84
CA GLN A 12 10.16 -5.54 11.53
C GLN A 12 11.41 -6.15 12.17
N MET A 13 12.56 -5.47 12.07
CA MET A 13 13.82 -5.95 12.67
C MET A 13 13.79 -6.00 14.20
N ILE A 14 13.05 -5.09 14.86
CA ILE A 14 12.87 -5.12 16.31
C ILE A 14 12.02 -6.32 16.71
N GLU A 15 10.92 -6.59 16.01
CA GLU A 15 10.06 -7.74 16.29
C GLU A 15 10.81 -9.06 16.16
N ILE A 16 11.55 -9.25 15.05
CA ILE A 16 12.37 -10.46 14.82
C ILE A 16 13.32 -10.70 16.00
N ARG A 17 14.02 -9.66 16.46
CA ARG A 17 14.96 -9.79 17.59
C ARG A 17 14.27 -10.12 18.90
N MET A 18 13.06 -9.62 19.13
CA MET A 18 12.28 -9.95 20.34
C MET A 18 11.79 -11.40 20.31
N GLU A 19 11.30 -11.89 19.16
CA GLU A 19 10.86 -13.27 18.99
C GLU A 19 12.01 -14.28 19.12
N GLU A 20 13.16 -13.99 18.50
CA GLU A 20 14.39 -14.79 18.65
C GLU A 20 14.82 -14.91 20.13
N ALA A 21 14.78 -13.79 20.88
CA ALA A 21 15.11 -13.77 22.30
C ALA A 21 14.09 -14.54 23.17
N ALA A 22 12.83 -14.63 22.74
CA ALA A 22 11.77 -15.35 23.43
C ALA A 22 11.78 -16.88 23.17
N GLY A 23 12.67 -17.36 22.29
CA GLY A 23 12.85 -18.79 22.02
C GLY A 23 11.69 -19.45 21.26
N LYS A 24 10.80 -18.66 20.66
CA LYS A 24 9.68 -19.13 19.83
C LYS A 24 10.05 -18.93 18.37
N VAL A 25 10.46 -19.97 17.64
CA VAL A 25 10.55 -19.82 16.17
C VAL A 25 10.15 -21.11 15.46
N ASP A 26 8.91 -21.16 14.99
CA ASP A 26 8.64 -21.79 13.69
C ASP A 26 8.92 -20.71 12.63
N ARG A 27 9.83 -21.02 11.70
CA ARG A 27 10.31 -20.07 10.69
C ARG A 27 9.18 -19.60 9.76
N SER A 28 8.19 -20.46 9.53
CA SER A 28 7.05 -20.14 8.67
C SER A 28 6.07 -19.14 9.29
N ASP A 29 5.87 -19.22 10.61
CA ASP A 29 5.04 -18.26 11.35
C ASP A 29 5.73 -16.89 11.44
N MET A 30 7.06 -16.88 11.60
CA MET A 30 7.84 -15.65 11.66
C MET A 30 7.79 -14.88 10.33
N GLU A 31 7.94 -15.55 9.18
CA GLU A 31 7.84 -14.91 7.85
C GLU A 31 6.45 -14.28 7.60
N ARG A 32 5.37 -14.93 8.07
CA ARG A 32 4.00 -14.39 7.96
C ARG A 32 3.77 -13.18 8.86
N ASN A 33 4.35 -13.18 10.05
CA ASN A 33 4.17 -12.08 11.00
C ASN A 33 4.89 -10.81 10.54
N VAL A 34 6.08 -10.93 9.96
CA VAL A 34 6.90 -9.76 9.57
C VAL A 34 6.34 -9.05 8.34
N PHE A 35 5.72 -9.76 7.39
CA PHE A 35 5.04 -9.17 6.23
C PHE A 35 3.53 -9.12 6.45
N SER A 36 3.10 -8.25 7.37
CA SER A 36 1.70 -8.05 7.73
C SER A 36 1.34 -6.57 7.73
N GLU A 37 0.04 -6.26 7.61
CA GLU A 37 -0.45 -4.87 7.55
C GLU A 37 0.02 -4.01 8.74
N LYS A 38 0.35 -4.62 9.89
CA LYS A 38 0.97 -3.97 11.07
C LYS A 38 2.22 -3.15 10.71
N TYR A 39 3.02 -3.60 9.76
CA TYR A 39 4.27 -2.95 9.35
C TYR A 39 4.17 -2.21 8.03
N LEU A 40 2.98 -2.19 7.43
CA LEU A 40 2.75 -1.52 6.16
C LEU A 40 2.54 -0.03 6.39
N ILE A 41 3.50 0.78 5.95
CA ILE A 41 3.35 2.22 5.86
C ILE A 41 2.55 2.51 4.60
N ARG A 42 1.28 2.83 4.79
CA ARG A 42 0.36 3.16 3.70
C ARG A 42 0.75 4.52 3.10
N ARG A 43 0.60 4.63 1.79
CA ARG A 43 0.85 5.85 1.03
C ARG A 43 -0.45 6.29 0.34
N PRO A 44 -0.52 7.52 -0.21
CA PRO A 44 -1.78 8.11 -0.65
C PRO A 44 -2.60 7.24 -1.61
N VAL A 45 -1.94 6.49 -2.50
CA VAL A 45 -2.63 5.57 -3.42
C VAL A 45 -3.37 4.46 -2.67
N LEU A 46 -2.71 3.80 -1.72
CA LEU A 46 -3.32 2.71 -0.97
C LEU A 46 -4.44 3.21 -0.04
N ASP A 47 -4.25 4.38 0.57
CA ASP A 47 -5.28 5.00 1.40
C ASP A 47 -6.52 5.40 0.57
N ALA A 48 -6.32 5.90 -0.65
CA ALA A 48 -7.42 6.20 -1.56
C ALA A 48 -8.22 4.96 -1.97
N LEU A 49 -7.59 3.79 -2.05
CA LEU A 49 -8.26 2.53 -2.37
C LEU A 49 -8.99 1.90 -1.17
N THR A 50 -8.67 2.28 0.06
CA THR A 50 -9.12 1.57 1.27
C THR A 50 -9.87 2.48 2.23
N GLY A 51 -10.61 3.46 1.69
CA GLY A 51 -11.31 4.51 2.42
C GLY A 51 -12.15 4.02 3.61
N LYS A 52 -12.54 4.96 4.49
CA LYS A 52 -13.36 4.62 5.66
C LYS A 52 -14.82 4.39 5.25
N ALA A 53 -15.47 3.43 5.92
CA ALA A 53 -16.90 3.20 5.77
C ALA A 53 -17.71 4.49 6.02
N GLY A 54 -18.60 4.83 5.09
CA GLY A 54 -19.50 5.99 5.19
C GLY A 54 -19.15 7.20 4.31
N GLY A 55 -18.14 7.10 3.44
CA GLY A 55 -17.91 8.11 2.40
C GLY A 55 -16.85 7.69 1.38
N ALA A 56 -17.17 7.89 0.10
CA ALA A 56 -16.25 7.61 -0.99
C ALA A 56 -14.98 8.48 -0.85
N PRO A 57 -13.77 7.87 -0.79
CA PRO A 57 -12.52 8.62 -0.71
C PRO A 57 -12.31 9.51 -1.94
N VAL A 58 -11.65 10.65 -1.76
CA VAL A 58 -11.23 11.53 -2.87
C VAL A 58 -9.75 11.30 -3.14
N PHE A 59 -9.42 10.96 -4.39
CA PHE A 59 -8.06 10.77 -4.84
C PHE A 59 -7.66 11.92 -5.78
N LEU A 60 -6.96 12.91 -5.23
CA LEU A 60 -6.42 14.04 -5.98
C LEU A 60 -5.01 13.71 -6.50
N ILE A 61 -4.84 13.81 -7.81
CA ILE A 61 -3.56 13.70 -8.50
C ILE A 61 -3.27 15.08 -9.10
N ASP A 62 -2.31 15.77 -8.50
CA ASP A 62 -1.98 17.15 -8.89
C ASP A 62 -0.83 17.16 -9.90
N GLU A 63 -0.90 18.03 -10.91
CA GLU A 63 0.12 18.27 -11.94
C GLU A 63 0.61 16.97 -12.62
N LEU A 64 -0.31 16.12 -13.09
CA LEU A 64 0.04 14.82 -13.67
C LEU A 64 1.03 14.93 -14.85
N ASP A 65 0.97 16.03 -15.60
CA ASP A 65 1.86 16.34 -16.73
C ASP A 65 3.35 16.47 -16.35
N ARG A 66 3.67 16.57 -15.05
CA ARG A 66 5.05 16.63 -14.55
C ARG A 66 5.64 15.28 -14.20
N THR A 67 4.87 14.20 -14.36
CA THR A 67 5.30 12.85 -14.02
C THR A 67 5.95 12.15 -15.21
N ASP A 68 6.66 11.03 -14.96
CA ASP A 68 7.22 10.22 -16.02
C ASP A 68 6.20 9.19 -16.55
N GLU A 69 6.43 8.69 -17.78
CA GLU A 69 5.54 7.72 -18.43
C GLU A 69 5.33 6.44 -17.58
N ALA A 70 6.34 6.05 -16.79
CA ALA A 70 6.25 4.86 -15.96
C ALA A 70 5.26 5.07 -14.81
N PHE A 71 5.24 6.25 -14.20
CA PHE A 71 4.28 6.63 -13.18
C PHE A 71 2.87 6.79 -13.76
N GLU A 72 2.72 7.38 -14.95
CA GLU A 72 1.43 7.47 -15.63
C GLU A 72 0.85 6.09 -15.93
N ALA A 73 1.64 5.19 -16.53
CA ALA A 73 1.20 3.82 -16.81
C ALA A 73 0.81 3.07 -15.54
N PHE A 74 1.57 3.27 -14.46
CA PHE A 74 1.26 2.72 -13.15
C PHE A 74 -0.04 3.25 -12.56
N LEU A 75 -0.31 4.56 -12.68
CA LEU A 75 -1.61 5.14 -12.27
C LEU A 75 -2.75 4.57 -13.11
N LEU A 76 -2.58 4.45 -14.43
CA LEU A 76 -3.59 3.86 -15.31
C LEU A 76 -3.89 2.40 -14.93
N GLU A 77 -2.88 1.62 -14.55
CA GLU A 77 -3.08 0.27 -14.04
C GLU A 77 -4.01 0.27 -12.81
N ILE A 78 -3.74 1.13 -11.83
CA ILE A 78 -4.56 1.22 -10.62
C ILE A 78 -5.97 1.71 -10.93
N LEU A 79 -6.08 2.77 -11.73
CA LEU A 79 -7.35 3.43 -12.03
C LEU A 79 -8.27 2.59 -12.93
N SER A 80 -7.73 1.58 -13.63
CA SER A 80 -8.54 0.70 -14.48
C SER A 80 -9.51 -0.17 -13.68
N ASP A 81 -9.05 -0.73 -12.55
CA ASP A 81 -9.81 -1.66 -11.72
C ASP A 81 -9.98 -1.21 -10.25
N PHE A 82 -9.45 -0.03 -9.91
CA PHE A 82 -9.35 0.49 -8.53
C PHE A 82 -8.76 -0.55 -7.57
N GLN A 83 -7.63 -1.11 -7.96
CA GLN A 83 -6.94 -2.12 -7.18
C GLN A 83 -5.43 -1.96 -7.26
N VAL A 84 -4.74 -2.55 -6.29
CA VAL A 84 -3.28 -2.65 -6.30
C VAL A 84 -2.87 -4.01 -5.74
N THR A 85 -1.84 -4.61 -6.32
CA THR A 85 -1.30 -5.89 -5.83
C THR A 85 -0.06 -5.63 -4.99
N VAL A 86 -0.12 -6.06 -3.73
CA VAL A 86 1.02 -6.12 -2.81
C VAL A 86 1.50 -7.57 -2.81
N PRO A 87 2.71 -7.90 -3.27
CA PRO A 87 3.16 -9.29 -3.42
C PRO A 87 2.97 -10.14 -2.16
N GLU A 88 3.19 -9.57 -0.99
CA GLU A 88 3.09 -10.27 0.30
C GLU A 88 1.66 -10.32 0.87
N LEU A 89 0.78 -9.38 0.50
CA LEU A 89 -0.58 -9.27 1.05
C LEU A 89 -1.69 -9.63 0.05
N GLY A 90 -1.34 -9.83 -1.22
CA GLY A 90 -2.28 -10.04 -2.32
C GLY A 90 -2.86 -8.76 -2.90
N THR A 91 -3.94 -8.91 -3.65
CA THR A 91 -4.62 -7.80 -4.33
C THR A 91 -5.59 -7.11 -3.37
N ILE A 92 -5.41 -5.80 -3.22
CA ILE A 92 -6.28 -4.91 -2.46
C ILE A 92 -7.14 -4.16 -3.46
N LYS A 93 -8.45 -4.37 -3.41
CA LYS A 93 -9.43 -3.74 -4.29
C LYS A 93 -10.31 -2.79 -3.48
N ALA A 94 -10.60 -1.62 -4.05
CA ALA A 94 -11.51 -0.67 -3.44
C ALA A 94 -12.93 -1.24 -3.36
N GLU A 95 -13.50 -1.25 -2.15
CA GLU A 95 -14.91 -1.61 -1.94
C GLU A 95 -15.82 -0.56 -2.58
N GLU A 96 -15.49 0.71 -2.39
CA GLU A 96 -16.12 1.86 -3.04
C GLU A 96 -15.05 2.63 -3.84
N PRO A 97 -15.15 2.68 -5.18
CA PRO A 97 -14.19 3.41 -6.00
C PRO A 97 -14.08 4.89 -5.58
N PRO A 98 -12.85 5.42 -5.42
CA PRO A 98 -12.67 6.82 -5.08
C PRO A 98 -13.17 7.76 -6.19
N ILE A 99 -13.58 8.96 -5.80
CA ILE A 99 -13.72 10.07 -6.74
C ILE A 99 -12.31 10.54 -7.12
N VAL A 100 -11.96 10.41 -8.39
CA VAL A 100 -10.63 10.78 -8.89
C VAL A 100 -10.68 12.18 -9.49
N ILE A 101 -9.77 13.05 -9.03
CA ILE A 101 -9.58 14.39 -9.56
C ILE A 101 -8.15 14.47 -10.06
N ILE A 102 -7.98 14.80 -11.35
CA ILE A 102 -6.68 14.98 -11.98
C ILE A 102 -6.56 16.44 -12.39
N THR A 103 -5.46 17.08 -12.04
CA THR A 103 -5.12 18.43 -12.50
C THR A 103 -3.89 18.39 -13.40
N THR A 104 -3.78 19.40 -14.26
CA THR A 104 -2.63 19.67 -15.13
C THR A 104 -2.48 21.18 -15.26
N ASN A 105 -1.27 21.65 -15.60
CA ASN A 105 -0.98 23.09 -15.79
C ASN A 105 -1.50 23.65 -17.12
#